data_AF-A0A7J9XWH0-F1
#
_entry.id   AF-A0A7J9XWH0-F1
#
_cell.length_a   1.000
_cell.length_b   1.000
_cell.length_c   1.000
_cell.angle_alpha   90.00
_cell.angle_beta   90.00
_cell.angle_gamma   90.00
#
_symmetry.space_group_name_H-M   'P 1'
#
loop_
_entity.id
_entity.type
_entity.pdbx_description
1 polymer ?
#
loop_
_entity_poly.entity_id
_entity_poly.type
_entity_poly.pdbx_seq_one_letter_code
_entity_poly.pdbx_strand_id
1 'polypeptide(L)' 'AFGYPLELLLRAGEAGWRIHEVPMTYGPRAAGTRSKVSGSVRGTLRAVRDMAAVLR' A
#
# COMPACT_ATOMS: atom_id res chain seq x y z
N ALA A 1 -1.05 -10.47 -2.84
CA ALA A 1 -0.06 -9.58 -3.47
C ALA A 1 -0.21 -8.19 -2.85
N PHE A 2 0.85 -7.37 -2.84
CA PHE A 2 0.80 -6.02 -2.24
C PHE A 2 0.33 -4.90 -3.20
N GLY A 3 -0.07 -5.22 -4.45
CA GLY A 3 -0.46 -4.22 -5.45
C GLY A 3 -1.90 -3.68 -5.36
N TYR A 4 -2.83 -4.41 -4.73
CA TYR A 4 -4.26 -4.07 -4.75
C TYR A 4 -4.60 -2.64 -4.25
N PRO A 5 -4.00 -2.12 -3.16
CA PRO A 5 -4.29 -0.74 -2.73
C PRO A 5 -3.92 0.30 -3.79
N LEU A 6 -2.83 0.10 -4.52
CA LEU A 6 -2.41 0.98 -5.61
C LEU A 6 -3.34 0.84 -6.82
N GLU A 7 -3.69 -0.38 -7.21
CA GLU A 7 -4.66 -0.67 -8.27
C GLU A 7 -6.01 0.02 -8.01
N LEU A 8 -6.48 0.00 -6.76
CA LEU A 8 -7.71 0.68 -6.35
C LEU A 8 -7.64 2.19 -6.55
N LEU A 9 -6.54 2.82 -6.15
CA LEU A 9 -6.36 4.28 -6.31
C LEU A 9 -6.22 4.68 -7.77
N LEU A 10 -5.51 3.88 -8.58
CA LEU A 10 -5.39 4.10 -10.03
C LEU A 10 -6.77 4.07 -10.70
N ARG A 11 -7.57 3.03 -10.45
CA ARG A 11 -8.93 2.92 -11.00
C ARG A 11 -9.86 4.03 -10.54
N ALA A 12 -9.76 4.46 -9.29
CA ALA A 12 -10.54 5.58 -8.79
C ALA A 12 -10.18 6.88 -9.54
N GLY A 13 -8.89 7.09 -9.83
CA GLY A 13 -8.43 8.20 -10.68
C GLY A 13 -8.95 8.12 -12.12
N GLU A 14 -8.85 6.95 -12.74
CA GLU A 14 -9.39 6.70 -14.10
C GLU A 14 -10.91 6.90 -14.17
N ALA A 15 -11.64 6.55 -13.12
CA ALA A 15 -13.08 6.76 -12.99
C ALA A 15 -13.46 8.21 -12.63
N GLY A 16 -12.49 9.13 -12.51
CA GLY A 16 -12.75 10.55 -12.20
C GLY A 16 -13.26 10.78 -10.78
N TRP A 17 -12.97 9.88 -9.84
CA TRP A 17 -13.40 10.06 -8.45
C TRP A 17 -12.61 11.20 -7.80
N ARG A 18 -13.30 11.98 -6.96
CA ARG A 18 -12.65 12.97 -6.09
C ARG A 18 -12.33 12.32 -4.76
N ILE A 19 -11.03 12.18 -4.47
CA ILE A 19 -10.54 11.62 -3.22
C ILE A 19 -10.07 12.77 -2.32
N HIS A 20 -10.48 12.72 -1.05
CA HIS A 20 -10.03 13.66 -0.03
C HIS A 20 -9.17 12.93 1.00
N GLU A 21 -7.96 13.43 1.21
CA GLU A 21 -7.09 12.94 2.28
C GLU A 21 -7.50 13.57 3.61
N VAL A 22 -7.67 12.74 4.63
CA VAL A 22 -8.03 13.17 5.99
C VAL A 22 -6.86 12.88 6.91
N PRO A 23 -6.32 13.90 7.62
CA PRO A 23 -5.26 13.69 8.59
C PRO A 23 -5.70 12.71 9.68
N MET A 24 -4.89 11.68 9.92
CA MET A 24 -5.12 10.65 10.93
C MET A 24 -3.81 10.34 11.66
N THR A 25 -3.87 10.19 12.98
CA THR A 25 -2.71 9.75 13.75
C THR A 25 -2.48 8.25 13.58
N TYR A 26 -1.30 7.86 13.11
CA TYR A 26 -0.94 6.45 12.98
C TYR A 26 -0.42 5.91 14.33
N GLY A 27 -1.20 5.04 14.96
CA GLY A 27 -0.84 4.43 16.24
C GLY A 27 0.19 3.30 16.12
N PRO A 28 0.77 2.87 17.26
CA PRO A 28 1.60 1.67 17.30
C PRO A 28 0.85 0.44 16.76
N ARG A 29 1.57 -0.51 16.19
CA ARG A 29 0.99 -1.80 15.82
C ARG A 29 0.56 -2.56 17.09
N ALA A 30 -0.43 -3.45 16.93
CA ALA A 30 -0.77 -4.40 17.98
C ALA A 30 0.47 -5.18 18.44
N ALA A 31 0.58 -5.37 19.76
CA ALA A 31 1.73 -6.01 20.39
C ALA A 31 2.01 -7.40 19.79
N GLY A 32 3.29 -7.74 19.64
CA GLY A 32 3.74 -9.00 19.05
C GLY A 32 3.61 -9.11 17.52
N THR A 33 3.00 -8.13 16.85
CA THR A 33 2.88 -8.17 15.39
C THR A 33 4.12 -7.64 14.68
N ARG A 34 4.36 -8.14 13.47
CA ARG A 34 5.42 -7.66 12.57
C ARG A 34 4.84 -7.17 11.27
N SER A 35 5.53 -6.23 10.65
CA SER A 35 5.19 -5.77 9.31
C SER A 35 5.49 -6.87 8.29
N LYS A 36 4.62 -6.99 7.29
CA LYS A 36 4.79 -7.90 6.15
C LYS A 36 5.61 -7.25 5.01
N VAL A 37 5.92 -5.97 5.16
CA VAL A 37 6.55 -5.12 4.15
C VAL A 37 7.86 -4.55 4.70
N SER A 38 7.75 -3.66 5.69
CA SER A 38 8.89 -2.99 6.33
C SER A 38 9.61 -3.88 7.36
N GLY A 39 10.88 -3.56 7.64
CA GLY A 39 11.71 -4.29 8.61
C GLY A 39 12.47 -5.49 8.04
N SER A 40 12.39 -5.74 6.73
CA SER A 40 13.28 -6.68 6.03
C SER A 40 13.46 -6.30 4.56
N VAL A 41 14.65 -6.54 4.01
CA VAL A 41 14.93 -6.29 2.58
C VAL A 41 14.01 -7.13 1.69
N ARG A 42 13.85 -8.43 1.99
CA ARG A 42 13.00 -9.35 1.22
C ARG A 42 11.53 -8.90 1.21
N GLY A 43 10.99 -8.45 2.35
CA GLY A 43 9.62 -7.95 2.45
C GLY A 43 9.41 -6.71 1.59
N THR A 44 10.33 -5.74 1.67
CA THR A 44 10.29 -4.53 0.87
C THR A 44 10.37 -4.83 -0.63
N LEU A 45 11.34 -5.64 -1.07
CA LEU A 45 11.50 -5.99 -2.49
C LEU A 45 10.25 -6.67 -3.06
N ARG A 46 9.64 -7.58 -2.29
CA ARG A 46 8.39 -8.24 -2.69
C ARG A 46 7.24 -7.24 -2.84
N ALA A 47 7.09 -6.31 -1.90
CA ALA A 47 6.04 -5.29 -1.95
C ALA A 47 6.22 -4.35 -3.16
N VAL A 48 7.44 -3.88 -3.40
CA VAL A 48 7.77 -3.05 -4.57
C VAL A 48 7.46 -3.78 -5.88
N ARG A 49 7.89 -5.04 -6.02
CA ARG A 49 7.61 -5.83 -7.22
C ARG A 49 6.11 -6.00 -7.47
N ASP A 50 5.35 -6.31 -6.42
CA ASP A 50 3.90 -6.52 -6.53
C ASP A 50 3.16 -5.20 -6.89
N MET A 51 3.64 -4.04 -6.41
CA MET A 51 3.12 -2.72 -6.80
C MET A 51 3.54 -2.31 -8.21
N ALA A 52 4.79 -2.58 -8.60
CA ALA A 52 5.27 -2.30 -9.96
C ALA A 52 4.50 -3.09 -11.03
N ALA A 53 3.96 -4.26 -10.69
CA ALA A 53 3.15 -5.06 -11.60
C ALA A 53 1.81 -4.38 -11.98
N VAL A 54 1.27 -3.50 -11.13
CA VAL A 54 0.00 -2.78 -11.38
C VAL A 54 0.21 -1.39 -11.99
N LEU A 55 1.45 -0.93 -12.12
CA LEU A 55 1.81 0.35 -12.74
C LEU A 55 2.10 0.24 -14.25
N ARG A 56 2.01 -0.96 -14.83
CA ARG A 56 2.13 -1.17 -16.27
C ARG A 56 0.79 -0.95 -16.94
#